data_AF-A0A177Q955-F1
#
_entry.id   AF-A0A177Q955-F1
#
_cell.length_a   1.000
_cell.length_b   1.000
_cell.length_c   1.000
_cell.angle_alpha   90.00
_cell.angle_beta   90.00
_cell.angle_gamma   90.00
#
_symmetry.space_group_name_H-M   'P 1'
#
loop_
_entity.id
_entity.type
_entity.pdbx_description
1 polymer ?
#
loop_
_entity_poly.entity_id
_entity_poly.type
_entity_poly.pdbx_seq_one_letter_code
_entity_poly.pdbx_strand_id
1 'polypeptide(L)'
;MAHISRLGLKAATLLATLALGACIGNAVAQQPRMYAALDALRTARAELIAATPNKGGHRARAIQLVNQAIDETNAGIRYAQ
;
A
#
# COMPACT_ATOMS: atom_id res chain seq x y z
N MET A 1 -49.45 28.05 22.57
CA MET A 1 -48.22 28.64 22.00
C MET A 1 -47.04 27.89 22.61
N ALA A 2 -46.51 26.88 21.90
CA ALA A 2 -45.53 25.94 22.44
C ALA A 2 -44.15 26.59 22.54
N HIS A 3 -43.62 26.70 23.76
CA HIS A 3 -42.22 27.03 23.97
C HIS A 3 -41.37 25.80 23.62
N ILE A 4 -40.97 25.70 22.36
CA ILE A 4 -39.93 24.76 21.93
C ILE A 4 -38.62 25.26 22.55
N SER A 5 -38.19 24.58 23.60
CA SER A 5 -37.01 24.89 24.40
C SER A 5 -35.74 24.89 23.55
N ARG A 6 -35.10 26.06 23.44
CA ARG A 6 -33.81 26.34 22.77
C ARG A 6 -32.66 25.39 23.16
N LEU A 7 -32.83 24.62 24.22
CA LEU A 7 -31.89 23.61 24.71
C LEU A 7 -31.82 22.37 23.80
N GLY A 8 -32.94 21.97 23.19
CA GLY A 8 -32.97 20.86 22.23
C GLY A 8 -32.21 21.17 20.93
N LEU A 9 -32.20 22.44 20.51
CA LEU A 9 -31.52 22.89 19.30
C LEU A 9 -29.99 22.87 19.46
N LYS A 10 -29.46 23.19 20.65
CA LYS A 10 -28.01 23.16 20.92
C LYS A 10 -27.46 21.73 21.03
N ALA A 11 -28.22 20.82 21.64
CA ALA A 11 -27.87 19.41 21.71
C ALA A 11 -27.86 18.76 20.32
N ALA A 12 -28.82 19.12 19.46
CA ALA A 12 -28.86 18.67 18.07
C ALA A 12 -27.65 19.15 17.25
N THR A 13 -27.16 20.37 17.48
CA THR A 13 -25.96 20.88 16.77
C THR A 13 -24.65 20.24 17.22
N LEU A 14 -24.52 19.82 18.49
CA LEU A 14 -23.29 19.17 19.00
C LEU A 14 -23.17 17.70 18.55
N LEU A 15 -24.31 17.02 18.39
CA LEU A 15 -24.36 15.67 17.81
C LEU A 15 -24.11 15.69 16.29
N ALA A 16 -24.56 16.75 15.61
CA ALA A 16 -24.35 16.91 14.17
C ALA A 16 -22.86 17.11 13.80
N THR A 17 -22.04 17.75 14.65
CA THR A 17 -20.61 17.95 14.37
C THR A 17 -19.75 16.71 14.63
N LEU A 18 -20.15 15.83 15.55
CA LEU A 18 -19.40 14.60 15.84
C LEU A 18 -19.57 13.53 14.75
N ALA A 19 -20.64 13.59 13.96
CA ALA A 19 -20.90 12.68 12.84
C ALA A 19 -20.06 12.98 11.58
N LEU A 20 -19.44 14.17 11.48
CA LEU A 20 -18.54 14.52 10.36
C LEU A 20 -17.08 14.10 10.57
N GLY A 21 -16.70 13.62 11.77
CA GLY A 21 -15.32 13.27 12.09
C GLY A 21 -14.89 11.84 11.77
N ALA A 22 -15.80 10.97 11.33
CA ALA A 22 -15.57 9.52 11.29
C ALA A 22 -15.11 8.94 9.94
N CYS A 23 -14.80 9.78 8.93
CA CYS A 23 -14.41 9.30 7.59
C CYS A 23 -12.91 9.36 7.31
N ILE A 24 -12.05 9.77 8.26
CA ILE A 24 -10.59 9.71 8.10
C ILE A 24 -10.13 8.28 8.43
N GLY A 25 -10.74 7.30 7.75
CA GLY A 25 -10.51 5.88 7.94
C GLY A 25 -9.70 5.33 6.78
N ASN A 26 -8.38 5.28 6.97
CA ASN A 26 -7.44 4.49 6.20
C ASN A 26 -7.38 4.82 4.70
N ALA A 27 -6.59 5.84 4.37
CA ALA A 27 -5.76 5.74 3.17
C ALA A 27 -4.80 4.56 3.39
N VAL A 28 -5.29 3.32 3.26
CA VAL A 28 -4.46 2.19 2.86
C VAL A 28 -3.77 2.73 1.62
N ALA A 29 -2.49 3.06 1.71
CA ALA A 29 -1.76 3.59 0.58
C ALA A 29 -1.82 2.49 -0.47
N GLN A 30 -2.79 2.56 -1.37
CA GLN A 30 -2.84 1.70 -2.53
C GLN A 30 -1.57 2.07 -3.27
N GLN A 31 -0.53 1.26 -3.09
CA GLN A 31 0.73 1.35 -3.80
C GLN A 31 0.71 0.31 -4.93
N PRO A 32 -0.21 0.41 -5.91
CA PRO A 32 -0.34 -0.61 -6.95
C PRO A 32 0.96 -0.75 -7.74
N ARG A 33 1.74 0.33 -7.86
CA ARG A 33 3.05 0.33 -8.53
C ARG A 33 4.11 -0.50 -7.80
N MET A 34 4.14 -0.48 -6.47
CA MET A 34 5.10 -1.27 -5.69
C MET A 34 4.80 -2.77 -5.80
N TYR A 35 3.52 -3.14 -5.71
CA TYR A 35 3.09 -4.52 -5.94
C TYR A 35 3.32 -4.98 -7.39
N ALA A 36 3.06 -4.13 -8.38
CA ALA A 36 3.36 -4.42 -9.78
C ALA A 36 4.86 -4.59 -10.03
N ALA A 37 5.70 -3.76 -9.42
CA ALA A 37 7.16 -3.90 -9.48
C ALA A 37 7.62 -5.23 -8.87
N LEU A 38 7.08 -5.61 -7.71
CA LEU A 38 7.38 -6.88 -7.07
C LEU A 38 7.02 -8.08 -7.97
N ASP A 39 5.87 -8.03 -8.64
CA ASP A 39 5.44 -9.08 -9.57
C ASP A 39 6.34 -9.18 -10.81
N ALA A 40 6.70 -8.03 -11.39
CA ALA A 40 7.63 -7.97 -12.51
C ALA A 40 9.01 -8.53 -12.13
N LEU A 41 9.51 -8.22 -10.94
CA LEU A 41 10.78 -8.75 -10.44
C LEU A 41 10.74 -10.27 -10.23
N ARG A 42 9.63 -10.81 -9.71
CA ARG A 42 9.43 -12.27 -9.56
C ARG A 42 9.40 -12.97 -10.91
N THR A 43 8.74 -12.38 -11.90
CA THR A 43 8.73 -12.88 -13.28
C THR A 43 10.14 -12.86 -13.87
N ALA A 44 10.86 -11.74 -13.77
CA ALA A 44 12.24 -11.63 -14.24
C ALA A 44 13.17 -12.68 -13.60
N ARG A 45 13.01 -12.93 -12.29
CA ARG A 45 13.75 -13.98 -11.58
C ARG A 45 13.46 -15.38 -12.15
N ALA A 46 12.19 -15.69 -12.43
CA ALA A 46 11.81 -16.97 -13.00
C ALA A 46 12.44 -17.18 -14.39
N GLU A 47 12.41 -16.16 -15.24
CA GLU A 47 13.05 -16.20 -16.57
C GLU A 47 14.57 -16.41 -16.47
N LEU A 48 15.25 -15.74 -15.53
CA LEU A 48 16.68 -15.93 -15.31
C LEU A 48 17.04 -17.32 -14.76
N ILE A 49 16.13 -17.95 -14.01
CA ILE A 49 16.32 -19.33 -13.53
C ILE A 49 16.15 -20.32 -14.68
N ALA A 50 15.15 -20.11 -15.54
CA ALA A 50 14.89 -20.95 -16.71
C ALA A 50 15.95 -20.79 -17.82
N ALA A 51 16.60 -19.63 -17.91
CA ALA A 51 17.63 -19.36 -18.90
C ALA A 51 18.86 -20.28 -18.72
N THR A 52 19.24 -20.96 -19.81
CA THR A 52 20.53 -21.67 -19.93
C THR A 52 21.34 -21.09 -21.09
N PRO A 53 22.69 -21.16 -21.11
CA PRO A 53 23.65 -21.37 -20.01
C PRO A 53 23.92 -20.08 -19.19
N ASN A 54 24.77 -20.13 -18.15
CA ASN A 54 25.09 -19.01 -17.23
C ASN A 54 25.72 -17.75 -17.89
N LYS A 55 25.89 -17.72 -19.22
CA LYS A 55 26.44 -16.62 -20.05
C LYS A 55 27.62 -15.90 -19.37
N GLY A 56 28.70 -16.62 -19.07
CA GLY A 56 29.89 -16.02 -18.42
C GLY A 56 29.71 -15.61 -16.95
N GLY A 57 28.67 -16.11 -16.27
CA GLY A 57 28.36 -15.76 -14.88
C GLY A 57 27.28 -14.68 -14.73
N HIS A 58 26.91 -14.01 -15.83
CA HIS A 58 25.95 -12.92 -15.81
C HIS A 58 24.55 -13.35 -15.34
N ARG A 59 24.11 -14.56 -15.66
CA ARG A 59 22.80 -15.06 -15.22
C ARG A 59 22.73 -15.18 -13.69
N ALA A 60 23.73 -15.81 -13.08
CA ALA A 60 23.81 -15.92 -11.62
C ALA A 60 23.88 -14.54 -10.95
N ARG A 61 24.68 -13.61 -11.49
CA ARG A 61 24.78 -12.24 -10.96
C ARG A 61 23.47 -11.47 -11.11
N ALA A 62 22.76 -11.63 -12.22
CA ALA A 62 21.44 -11.02 -12.43
C ALA A 62 20.41 -11.54 -11.41
N ILE A 63 20.39 -12.85 -11.13
CA ILE A 63 19.51 -13.43 -10.09
C ILE A 63 19.79 -12.80 -8.73
N GLN A 64 21.06 -12.63 -8.36
CA GLN A 64 21.42 -11.99 -7.09
C GLN A 64 20.89 -10.55 -6.99
N LEU A 65 21.07 -9.76 -8.03
CA LEU A 65 20.56 -8.37 -8.10
C LEU A 65 19.04 -8.31 -8.04
N VAL A 66 18.35 -9.21 -8.75
CA VAL A 66 16.88 -9.29 -8.72
C VAL A 66 16.36 -9.69 -7.34
N ASN A 67 17.04 -10.62 -6.64
CA ASN A 67 16.67 -10.96 -5.26
C ASN A 67 16.80 -9.74 -4.32
N GLN A 68 17.89 -8.98 -4.41
CA GLN A 68 18.07 -7.75 -3.62
C GLN A 68 16.97 -6.72 -3.91
N ALA A 69 16.61 -6.53 -5.19
CA ALA A 69 15.53 -5.63 -5.56
C ALA A 69 14.16 -6.08 -5.02
N ILE A 70 13.89 -7.39 -4.99
CA ILE A 70 12.68 -7.96 -4.37
C ILE A 70 12.64 -7.63 -2.87
N ASP A 71 13.77 -7.80 -2.17
CA ASP A 71 13.85 -7.54 -0.73
C ASP A 71 13.58 -6.06 -0.42
N GLU A 72 14.22 -5.14 -1.14
CA GLU A 72 14.00 -3.69 -1.01
C GLU A 72 12.56 -3.29 -1.37
N THR A 73 11.97 -3.87 -2.41
CA THR A 73 10.57 -3.59 -2.79
C THR A 73 9.61 -4.04 -1.69
N ASN A 74 9.83 -5.21 -1.09
CA ASN A 74 9.05 -5.68 0.05
C ASN A 74 9.24 -4.77 1.28
N ALA A 75 10.45 -4.31 1.54
CA ALA A 75 10.71 -3.35 2.62
C ALA A 75 9.96 -2.03 2.40
N GLY A 76 9.97 -1.49 1.18
CA GLY A 76 9.22 -0.28 0.81
C GLY A 76 7.71 -0.45 0.93
N ILE A 77 7.17 -1.61 0.54
CA ILE A 77 5.74 -1.94 0.74
C ILE A 77 5.41 -1.96 2.24
N ARG A 78 6.23 -2.61 3.07
CA ARG A 78 6.01 -2.72 4.52
C ARG A 78 6.12 -1.38 5.24
N TYR A 79 7.04 -0.51 4.80
CA TYR A 79 7.21 0.82 5.38
C TYR A 79 5.97 1.71 5.19
N ALA A 80 5.21 1.50 4.12
CA ALA A 80 4.04 2.30 3.77
C ALA A 80 2.69 1.68 4.20
N GLN A 81 2.71 0.54 4.88
CA GLN A 81 1.55 -0.09 5.53
C GLN A 81 1.41 0.44 6.96
#